data_AF-F7JML8-F1
#
_entry.id   AF-F7JML8-F1
#
_cell.length_a   1.000
_cell.length_b   1.000
_cell.length_c   1.000
_cell.angle_alpha   90.00
_cell.angle_beta   90.00
_cell.angle_gamma   90.00
#
_symmetry.space_group_name_H-M   'P 1'
#
loop_
_entity.id
_entity.type
_entity.pdbx_description
1 polymer ?
#
loop_
_entity_poly.entity_id
_entity_poly.type
_entity_poly.pdbx_seq_one_letter_code
_entity_poly.pdbx_strand_id
1 'polypeptide(L)'
;MIQNPILKGFCPDPSIVRAGEAYYIAVSTFEWWPGVKLFHSKDLQNWTQIGAALTRKSQLDMIGDPTSGGVWAPCLSYDNGRFYLVFTDVKTKKGRFYNTHNYLVWTDDIRGEWSEPVYLNSIGFDPSLFHDNDGKNI
;
A
#
# COMPACT_ATOMS: atom_id res chain seq x y z
N MET A 1 6.36 24.75 -10.50
CA MET A 1 6.08 24.93 -9.06
C MET A 1 5.03 23.89 -8.69
N ILE A 2 5.26 23.11 -7.64
CA ILE A 2 4.30 22.09 -7.17
C ILE A 2 3.14 22.78 -6.43
N GLN A 3 1.90 22.41 -6.75
CA GLN A 3 0.70 22.97 -6.11
C GLN A 3 -0.02 21.89 -5.32
N ASN A 4 -0.19 22.11 -4.02
CA ASN A 4 -0.88 21.19 -3.14
C ASN A 4 -2.42 21.38 -3.15
N PRO A 5 -3.18 20.30 -2.85
CA PRO A 5 -2.69 18.92 -2.69
C PRO A 5 -2.39 18.26 -4.03
N ILE A 6 -1.24 17.56 -4.12
CA ILE A 6 -0.81 16.85 -5.34
C ILE A 6 -1.72 15.67 -5.69
N LEU A 7 -2.37 15.06 -4.70
CA LEU A 7 -3.42 14.06 -4.84
C LEU A 7 -4.70 14.60 -4.17
N LYS A 8 -5.71 14.97 -4.98
CA LYS A 8 -6.99 15.51 -4.48
C LYS A 8 -7.97 14.40 -4.11
N GLY A 9 -8.89 14.70 -3.19
CA GLY A 9 -9.95 13.78 -2.77
C GLY A 9 -9.49 12.78 -1.70
N PHE A 10 -10.10 11.60 -1.69
CA PHE A 10 -9.79 10.54 -0.75
C PHE A 10 -8.47 9.85 -1.11
N CYS A 11 -7.34 10.45 -0.75
CA CYS A 11 -5.99 9.92 -0.95
C CYS A 11 -5.15 10.04 0.34
N PRO A 12 -5.52 9.33 1.41
CA PRO A 12 -4.80 9.37 2.69
C PRO A 12 -3.54 8.48 2.70
N ASP A 13 -2.73 8.64 3.75
CA ASP A 13 -1.56 7.80 4.05
C ASP A 13 -0.60 7.58 2.85
N PRO A 14 -0.07 8.67 2.25
CA PRO A 14 0.80 8.54 1.08
C PRO A 14 2.14 7.89 1.44
N SER A 15 2.41 6.72 0.86
CA SER A 15 3.71 6.07 0.89
C SER A 15 4.40 6.24 -0.46
N ILE A 16 5.44 7.09 -0.49
CA ILE A 16 6.19 7.44 -1.70
C ILE A 16 7.45 6.60 -1.85
N VAL A 17 7.73 6.11 -3.06
CA VAL A 17 8.99 5.46 -3.42
C VAL A 17 9.49 5.96 -4.77
N ARG A 18 10.81 5.96 -4.96
CA ARG A 18 11.45 6.19 -6.26
C ARG A 18 11.98 4.87 -6.81
N ALA A 19 11.67 4.56 -8.06
CA ALA A 19 12.26 3.44 -8.79
C ALA A 19 12.79 3.94 -10.13
N GLY A 20 14.12 3.90 -10.31
CA GLY A 20 14.78 4.55 -11.44
C GLY A 20 14.50 6.06 -11.48
N GLU A 21 13.99 6.55 -12.60
CA GLU A 21 13.64 7.97 -12.82
C GLU A 21 12.18 8.31 -12.47
N ALA A 22 11.40 7.33 -12.02
CA ALA A 22 9.99 7.51 -11.71
C ALA A 22 9.73 7.48 -10.20
N TYR A 23 8.65 8.16 -9.81
CA TYR A 23 8.12 8.22 -8.45
C TYR A 23 6.74 7.59 -8.42
N TYR A 24 6.47 6.90 -7.32
CA TYR A 24 5.20 6.21 -7.10
C TYR A 24 4.67 6.54 -5.72
N ILE A 25 3.35 6.67 -5.60
CA ILE A 25 2.66 6.81 -4.32
C ILE A 25 1.61 5.71 -4.21
N ALA A 26 1.65 4.97 -3.11
CA ALA A 26 0.53 4.16 -2.64
C ALA A 26 -0.29 4.95 -1.60
N VAL A 27 -1.61 4.84 -1.66
CA VAL A 27 -2.52 5.42 -0.64
C VAL A 27 -3.50 4.35 -0.14
N SER A 28 -3.91 4.49 1.12
CA SER A 28 -4.92 3.62 1.73
C SER A 28 -6.28 3.75 1.03
N THR A 29 -7.05 2.66 1.06
CA THR A 29 -8.38 2.57 0.42
C THR A 29 -9.47 2.12 1.35
N PHE A 30 -9.11 1.67 2.56
CA PHE A 30 -10.04 1.16 3.55
C PHE A 30 -10.95 0.07 2.95
N GLU A 31 -12.27 0.21 3.05
CA GLU A 31 -13.25 -0.75 2.53
C GLU A 31 -13.44 -0.70 0.99
N TRP A 32 -12.79 0.24 0.29
CA TRP A 32 -12.95 0.39 -1.15
C TRP A 32 -12.11 -0.64 -1.91
N TRP A 33 -12.74 -1.29 -2.90
CA TRP A 33 -12.13 -2.27 -3.79
C TRP A 33 -11.99 -1.73 -5.21
N PRO A 34 -10.90 -2.01 -5.95
CA PRO A 34 -9.69 -2.74 -5.53
C PRO A 34 -8.82 -1.98 -4.51
N GLY A 35 -8.02 -2.72 -3.73
CA GLY A 35 -7.26 -2.18 -2.60
C GLY A 35 -5.92 -1.53 -2.97
N VAL A 36 -5.56 -0.47 -2.24
CA VAL A 36 -4.36 0.38 -2.42
C VAL A 36 -4.31 1.04 -3.81
N LYS A 37 -4.61 2.34 -3.90
CA LYS A 37 -4.46 3.08 -5.16
C LYS A 37 -2.99 3.43 -5.40
N LEU A 38 -2.55 3.24 -6.64
CA LEU A 38 -1.19 3.55 -7.07
C LEU A 38 -1.18 4.77 -7.97
N PHE A 39 -0.26 5.69 -7.71
CA PHE A 39 -0.02 6.88 -8.53
C PHE A 39 1.42 6.88 -9.03
N HIS A 40 1.64 7.45 -10.21
CA HIS A 40 2.95 7.59 -10.84
C HIS A 40 3.20 9.04 -11.24
N SER A 41 4.45 9.48 -11.08
CA SER A 41 4.95 10.77 -11.54
C SER A 41 6.41 10.66 -11.98
N LYS A 42 6.84 11.57 -12.87
CA LYS A 42 8.27 11.77 -13.22
C LYS A 42 8.84 13.07 -12.66
N ASP A 43 8.00 13.97 -12.18
CA ASP A 43 8.36 15.36 -11.83
C ASP A 43 7.86 15.80 -10.46
N LEU A 44 7.23 14.88 -9.69
CA LEU A 44 6.59 15.12 -8.38
C LEU A 44 5.43 16.12 -8.40
N GLN A 45 5.13 16.70 -9.57
CA GLN A 45 4.09 17.71 -9.76
C GLN A 45 2.84 17.09 -10.38
N ASN A 46 3.02 16.34 -11.47
CA ASN A 46 1.95 15.74 -12.24
C ASN A 46 1.85 14.25 -11.89
N TRP A 47 0.71 13.86 -11.32
CA TRP A 47 0.46 12.49 -10.87
C TRP A 47 -0.68 11.87 -11.67
N THR A 48 -0.50 10.62 -12.09
CA THR A 48 -1.54 9.82 -12.75
C THR A 48 -1.82 8.59 -11.92
N GLN A 49 -3.09 8.30 -11.63
CA GLN A 49 -3.49 7.03 -11.02
C GLN A 49 -3.28 5.91 -12.05
N ILE A 50 -2.51 4.89 -11.70
CA ILE A 50 -2.10 3.79 -12.59
C ILE A 50 -2.77 2.45 -12.26
N GLY A 51 -3.76 2.46 -11.38
CA GLY A 51 -4.50 1.28 -10.96
C GLY A 51 -4.44 1.07 -9.45
N ALA A 52 -4.47 -0.20 -9.04
CA ALA A 52 -4.46 -0.62 -7.65
C ALA A 52 -3.66 -1.92 -7.50
N ALA A 53 -3.08 -2.15 -6.32
CA ALA A 53 -2.20 -3.31 -6.10
C ALA A 53 -2.96 -4.60 -5.75
N LEU A 54 -4.06 -4.48 -5.00
CA LEU A 54 -4.80 -5.62 -4.45
C LEU A 54 -6.08 -5.82 -5.27
N THR A 55 -6.01 -6.68 -6.28
CA THR A 55 -7.07 -6.86 -7.29
C THR A 55 -7.72 -8.24 -7.25
N ARG A 56 -7.18 -9.17 -6.44
CA ARG A 56 -7.71 -10.53 -6.29
C ARG A 56 -8.20 -10.79 -4.87
N LYS A 57 -9.32 -11.50 -4.76
CA LYS A 57 -9.88 -11.91 -3.45
C LYS A 57 -8.89 -12.72 -2.60
N SER A 58 -7.98 -13.46 -3.23
CA SER A 58 -6.92 -14.21 -2.52
C SER A 58 -5.90 -13.30 -1.83
N GLN A 59 -5.76 -12.04 -2.28
CA GLN A 59 -4.89 -11.04 -1.67
C GLN A 59 -5.60 -10.27 -0.54
N LEU A 60 -6.89 -9.99 -0.73
CA LEU A 60 -7.67 -9.14 0.16
C LEU A 60 -9.15 -9.55 0.10
N ASP A 61 -9.69 -10.05 1.20
CA ASP A 61 -11.11 -10.37 1.35
C ASP A 61 -11.72 -9.49 2.45
N MET A 62 -12.49 -8.48 2.03
CA MET A 62 -13.11 -7.50 2.91
C MET A 62 -14.62 -7.71 3.07
N ILE A 63 -15.15 -8.88 2.68
CA ILE A 63 -16.57 -9.18 2.88
C ILE A 63 -16.87 -9.16 4.39
N GLY A 64 -17.72 -8.21 4.81
CA GLY A 64 -18.13 -8.05 6.21
C GLY A 64 -17.25 -7.10 7.02
N ASP A 65 -16.24 -6.48 6.42
CA ASP A 65 -15.42 -5.49 7.11
C ASP A 65 -16.24 -4.25 7.52
N PRO A 66 -15.89 -3.63 8.66
CA PRO A 66 -16.57 -2.42 9.08
C PRO A 66 -16.25 -1.25 8.13
N THR A 67 -17.12 -0.25 8.09
CA THR A 67 -16.82 1.05 7.46
C THR A 67 -15.50 1.59 7.99
N SER A 68 -14.60 2.06 7.12
CA SER A 68 -13.20 2.42 7.42
C SER A 68 -12.36 1.32 8.09
N GLY A 69 -12.73 0.04 7.91
CA GLY A 69 -11.85 -1.11 8.12
C GLY A 69 -11.03 -1.39 6.86
N GLY A 70 -10.65 -2.64 6.64
CA GLY A 70 -9.94 -3.04 5.44
C GLY A 70 -8.55 -2.41 5.35
N VAL A 71 -8.22 -1.86 4.18
CA VAL A 71 -6.85 -1.40 3.84
C VAL A 71 -6.49 -0.07 4.51
N TRP A 72 -5.78 -0.14 5.64
CA TRP A 72 -5.17 1.02 6.29
C TRP A 72 -3.81 1.38 5.64
N ALA A 73 -3.03 2.27 6.26
CA ALA A 73 -1.81 2.86 5.68
C ALA A 73 -0.90 1.79 5.05
N PRO A 74 -0.67 1.86 3.73
CA PRO A 74 0.27 0.98 3.07
C PRO A 74 1.70 1.50 3.20
N CYS A 75 2.67 0.60 3.07
CA CYS A 75 4.05 0.96 2.80
C CYS A 75 4.48 0.37 1.46
N LEU A 76 4.77 1.24 0.49
CA LEU A 76 5.33 0.88 -0.81
C LEU A 76 6.84 1.15 -0.78
N SER A 77 7.63 0.12 -1.03
CA SER A 77 9.08 0.21 -1.12
C SER A 77 9.58 -0.47 -2.39
N TYR A 78 10.84 -0.21 -2.75
CA TYR A 78 11.47 -0.73 -3.96
C TYR A 78 12.91 -1.08 -3.65
N ASP A 79 13.29 -2.31 -3.98
CA ASP A 79 14.65 -2.79 -3.81
C ASP A 79 14.98 -3.82 -4.90
N ASN A 80 16.20 -3.76 -5.42
CA ASN A 80 16.76 -4.73 -6.36
C ASN A 80 15.84 -5.14 -7.53
N GLY A 81 15.16 -4.18 -8.16
CA GLY A 81 14.29 -4.47 -9.31
C GLY A 81 12.83 -4.73 -8.98
N ARG A 82 12.48 -4.83 -7.69
CA ARG A 82 11.17 -5.29 -7.20
C ARG A 82 10.48 -4.27 -6.32
N PHE A 83 9.18 -4.11 -6.52
CA PHE A 83 8.31 -3.39 -5.60
C PHE A 83 7.79 -4.33 -4.52
N TYR A 84 7.79 -3.83 -3.28
CA TYR A 84 7.21 -4.49 -2.12
C TYR A 84 6.11 -3.58 -1.58
N LEU A 85 4.98 -4.18 -1.22
CA LEU A 85 3.87 -3.49 -0.61
C LEU A 85 3.48 -4.22 0.67
N VAL A 86 3.59 -3.52 1.79
CA VAL A 86 3.03 -3.97 3.06
C VAL A 86 1.71 -3.26 3.27
N PHE A 87 0.68 -3.99 3.66
CA PHE A 87 -0.64 -3.44 3.94
C PHE A 87 -1.26 -4.12 5.15
N THR A 88 -2.26 -3.45 5.72
CA THR A 88 -3.05 -3.97 6.84
C THR A 88 -4.47 -4.23 6.40
N ASP A 89 -5.05 -5.36 6.80
CA ASP A 89 -6.49 -5.60 6.77
C ASP A 89 -7.06 -5.46 8.19
N VAL A 90 -7.81 -4.37 8.43
CA VAL A 90 -8.37 -4.03 9.73
C VAL A 90 -9.79 -4.55 9.87
N LYS A 91 -9.95 -5.60 10.67
CA LYS A 91 -11.23 -6.29 10.90
C LYS A 91 -12.08 -5.65 11.99
N THR A 92 -11.45 -4.99 12.96
CA THR A 92 -12.17 -4.29 14.03
C THR A 92 -11.51 -2.95 14.35
N LYS A 93 -12.33 -1.91 14.51
CA LYS A 93 -11.87 -0.55 14.83
C LYS A 93 -12.64 0.12 15.98
N LYS A 94 -13.52 -0.62 16.65
CA LYS A 94 -14.39 -0.12 17.72
C LYS A 94 -14.13 -0.91 19.00
N GLY A 95 -14.05 -0.21 20.12
CA GLY A 95 -13.79 -0.81 21.43
C GLY A 95 -12.32 -0.70 21.84
N ARG A 96 -11.86 -1.62 22.66
CA ARG A 96 -10.50 -1.58 23.25
C ARG A 96 -9.40 -2.16 22.35
N PHE A 97 -9.78 -2.83 21.28
CA PHE A 97 -8.86 -3.59 20.43
C PHE A 97 -9.05 -3.23 18.96
N TYR A 98 -7.93 -3.25 18.25
CA TYR A 98 -7.87 -3.25 16.80
C TYR A 98 -7.36 -4.61 16.36
N ASN A 99 -8.19 -5.39 15.68
CA ASN A 99 -7.75 -6.63 15.05
C ASN A 99 -7.21 -6.28 13.67
N THR A 100 -5.88 -6.31 13.54
CA THR A 100 -5.16 -5.92 12.34
C THR A 100 -4.32 -7.09 11.86
N HIS A 101 -4.33 -7.35 10.55
CA HIS A 101 -3.48 -8.38 9.95
C HIS A 101 -2.59 -7.74 8.89
N ASN A 102 -1.28 -7.86 9.08
CA ASN A 102 -0.28 -7.26 8.20
C ASN A 102 0.22 -8.29 7.20
N TYR A 103 0.28 -7.89 5.93
CA TYR A 103 0.67 -8.76 4.83
C TYR A 103 1.66 -8.05 3.92
N LEU A 104 2.54 -8.85 3.31
CA LEU A 104 3.47 -8.43 2.26
C LEU A 104 3.04 -9.03 0.91
N VAL A 105 3.00 -8.20 -0.13
CA VAL A 105 2.96 -8.63 -1.53
C VAL A 105 4.07 -7.95 -2.31
N TRP A 106 4.46 -8.53 -3.46
CA TRP A 106 5.50 -7.95 -4.32
C TRP A 106 5.17 -8.08 -5.81
N THR A 107 5.83 -7.27 -6.63
CA THR A 107 5.80 -7.34 -8.09
C THR A 107 7.09 -6.77 -8.69
N ASP A 108 7.50 -7.27 -9.85
CA ASP A 108 8.61 -6.71 -10.64
C ASP A 108 8.11 -5.62 -11.62
N ASP A 109 6.80 -5.49 -11.82
CA ASP A 109 6.14 -4.41 -12.56
C ASP A 109 4.97 -3.84 -11.73
N ILE A 110 5.05 -2.56 -11.36
CA ILE A 110 4.02 -1.87 -10.58
C ILE A 110 2.64 -1.79 -11.27
N ARG A 111 2.58 -2.01 -12.59
CA ARG A 111 1.32 -2.14 -13.36
C ARG A 111 0.91 -3.60 -13.60
N GLY A 112 1.75 -4.54 -13.21
CA GLY A 112 1.54 -5.97 -13.38
C GLY A 112 0.76 -6.61 -12.23
N GLU A 113 0.80 -7.94 -12.21
CA GLU A 113 0.19 -8.75 -11.17
C GLU A 113 1.07 -8.79 -9.91
N TRP A 114 0.43 -8.55 -8.75
CA TRP A 114 1.08 -8.69 -7.46
C TRP A 114 1.01 -10.14 -6.96
N SER A 115 1.99 -10.57 -6.17
CA SER A 115 2.05 -11.91 -5.58
C SER A 115 0.84 -12.26 -4.70
N GLU A 116 0.77 -13.52 -4.27
CA GLU A 116 -0.05 -13.88 -3.11
C GLU A 116 0.53 -13.27 -1.83
N PRO A 117 -0.30 -12.98 -0.81
CA PRO A 117 0.13 -12.30 0.39
C PRO A 117 0.91 -13.25 1.31
N VAL A 118 2.04 -12.77 1.82
CA VAL A 118 2.75 -13.38 2.94
C VAL A 118 2.27 -12.70 4.22
N TYR A 119 1.69 -13.50 5.14
CA TYR A 119 1.33 -13.01 6.46
C TYR A 119 2.59 -12.62 7.25
N LEU A 120 2.57 -11.45 7.88
CA LEU A 120 3.67 -10.96 8.71
C LEU A 120 3.35 -11.09 10.19
N ASN A 121 2.36 -10.33 10.67
CA ASN A 121 1.98 -10.29 12.09
C ASN A 121 0.61 -9.62 12.28
N SER A 122 0.21 -9.43 13.55
CA SER A 122 -1.05 -8.80 13.95
C SER A 122 -0.91 -7.97 15.22
N ILE A 123 0.26 -7.35 15.42
CA ILE A 123 0.58 -6.61 16.64
C ILE A 123 0.12 -5.14 16.61
N GLY A 124 -0.25 -4.64 15.42
CA GLY A 124 -0.63 -3.26 15.17
C GLY A 124 -0.90 -3.01 13.69
N PHE A 125 -1.19 -1.76 13.35
CA PHE A 125 -1.32 -1.25 11.99
C PHE A 125 -0.10 -0.40 11.61
N ASP A 126 -0.13 0.24 10.44
CA ASP A 126 0.96 1.01 9.84
C ASP A 126 2.27 0.21 9.68
N PRO A 127 2.22 -1.03 9.13
CA PRO A 127 3.43 -1.78 8.88
C PRO A 127 4.27 -1.11 7.80
N SER A 128 5.58 -1.10 7.99
CA SER A 128 6.52 -0.53 7.03
C SER A 128 7.70 -1.48 6.85
N LEU A 129 8.12 -1.68 5.60
CA LEU A 129 9.27 -2.50 5.26
C LEU A 129 10.50 -1.60 5.06
N PHE A 130 11.57 -1.90 5.78
CA PHE A 130 12.85 -1.24 5.62
C PHE A 130 13.85 -2.17 4.92
N HIS A 131 14.47 -1.67 3.85
CA HIS A 131 15.57 -2.35 3.16
C HIS A 131 16.89 -1.78 3.71
N ASP A 132 17.60 -2.57 4.50
CA ASP A 132 18.91 -2.18 5.04
C ASP A 132 20.01 -2.35 3.99
N ASN A 133 21.08 -1.57 4.13
CA ASN A 133 22.20 -1.55 3.20
C ASN A 133 23.02 -2.86 3.22
N ASP A 134 22.85 -3.69 4.24
CA ASP A 134 23.46 -5.03 4.33
C ASP A 134 22.64 -6.12 3.62
N GLY A 135 21.55 -5.73 2.93
CA GLY A 135 20.65 -6.62 2.20
C GLY A 135 19.59 -7.29 3.08
N LYS A 136 19.53 -6.98 4.38
CA LYS A 136 18.44 -7.45 5.24
C LYS A 136 17.20 -6.60 5.05
N ASN A 137 16.05 -7.27 5.08
CA ASN A 137 14.74 -6.64 5.13
C ASN A 137 14.23 -6.71 6.57
N ILE A 138 13.88 -5.56 7.15
CA ILE A 138 13.48 -5.40 8.57
C ILE A 138 12.08 -4.79 8.63
#